data_AF-A0A969BF56-F1
#
_entry.id   AF-A0A969BF56-F1
#
_cell.length_a   1.000
_cell.length_b   1.000
_cell.length_c   1.000
_cell.angle_alpha   90.00
_cell.angle_beta   90.00
_cell.angle_gamma   90.00
#
_symmetry.space_group_name_H-M   'P 1'
#
loop_
_entity.id
_entity.type
_entity.pdbx_description
1 polymer ?
#
loop_
_entity_poly.entity_id
_entity_poly.type
_entity_poly.pdbx_seq_one_letter_code
_entity_poly.pdbx_strand_id
1 'polypeptide(L)'
;KRYKITSSALTVLGTFLLLDALSTPVQAQFFQNAETWMSGQFTGADEAIVLSFNVLRGLFILYLGISLVKVIQAARNDEDWQNLARTPMIILIAVTVGDILTNLIIGGGGGG
;
A
#
# COMPACT_ATOMS: atom_id res chain seq x y z
N LYS A 1 13.47 -24.02 -34.04
CA LYS A 1 12.85 -24.70 -32.87
C LYS A 1 11.82 -23.74 -32.25
N ARG A 2 10.52 -23.94 -32.50
CA ARG A 2 9.48 -23.11 -31.87
C ARG A 2 9.25 -23.62 -30.45
N TYR A 3 9.65 -22.85 -29.45
CA TYR A 3 9.41 -23.19 -28.05
C TYR A 3 7.89 -23.20 -27.82
N LYS A 4 7.33 -24.40 -27.63
CA LYS A 4 5.94 -24.58 -27.20
C LYS A 4 5.93 -24.22 -25.73
N ILE A 5 5.57 -22.98 -25.39
CA ILE A 5 5.31 -22.58 -24.02
C ILE A 5 4.10 -23.40 -23.56
N THR A 6 4.37 -24.45 -22.79
CA THR A 6 3.34 -25.34 -22.24
C THR A 6 2.50 -24.51 -21.27
N SER A 7 1.17 -24.60 -21.30
CA SER A 7 0.27 -23.79 -20.45
C SER A 7 0.64 -23.87 -18.96
N SER A 8 1.20 -24.99 -18.50
CA SER A 8 1.74 -25.18 -17.16
C SER A 8 2.91 -24.25 -16.82
N ALA A 9 3.81 -23.97 -17.78
CA ALA A 9 4.89 -23.01 -17.59
C ALA A 9 4.35 -21.57 -17.43
N LEU A 10 3.27 -21.23 -18.15
CA LEU A 10 2.61 -19.93 -18.02
C LEU A 10 1.95 -19.78 -16.66
N THR A 11 1.30 -20.83 -16.15
CA THR A 11 0.68 -20.80 -14.80
C THR A 11 1.74 -20.67 -13.72
N VAL A 12 2.86 -21.41 -13.81
CA VAL A 12 3.95 -21.32 -12.83
C VAL A 12 4.61 -19.94 -12.86
N LEU A 13 4.89 -19.40 -14.04
CA LEU A 13 5.42 -18.04 -14.18
C LEU A 13 4.45 -16.98 -13.67
N GLY A 14 3.16 -17.12 -13.99
CA GLY A 14 2.12 -16.22 -13.51
C GLY A 14 1.99 -16.23 -11.99
N THR A 15 1.95 -17.41 -11.36
CA THR A 15 1.94 -17.54 -9.91
C THR A 15 3.20 -16.95 -9.29
N PHE A 16 4.38 -17.20 -9.88
CA PHE A 16 5.63 -16.65 -9.38
C PHE A 16 5.66 -15.12 -9.44
N LEU A 17 5.22 -14.51 -10.55
CA LEU A 17 5.11 -13.06 -10.70
C LEU A 17 4.08 -12.45 -9.75
N LEU A 18 2.95 -13.12 -9.52
CA LEU A 18 1.97 -12.70 -8.53
C LEU A 18 2.52 -12.79 -7.11
N LEU A 19 3.23 -13.87 -6.80
CA LEU A 19 3.86 -14.04 -5.48
C LEU A 19 4.95 -13.00 -5.26
N ASP A 20 5.74 -12.67 -6.29
CA ASP A 20 6.76 -11.63 -6.26
C ASP A 20 6.13 -10.25 -6.03
N ALA A 21 5.10 -9.91 -6.80
CA ALA A 21 4.33 -8.68 -6.64
C ALA A 21 3.68 -8.56 -5.25
N LEU A 22 3.14 -9.65 -4.70
CA LEU A 22 2.55 -9.70 -3.36
C LEU A 22 3.61 -9.78 -2.25
N SER A 23 4.85 -10.19 -2.56
CA SER A 23 5.96 -10.28 -1.60
C SER A 23 6.68 -8.96 -1.41
N THR A 24 6.54 -8.02 -2.35
CA THR A 24 6.93 -6.64 -2.07
C THR A 24 6.07 -6.15 -0.90
N PRO A 25 6.69 -5.75 0.23
CA PRO A 25 5.90 -5.17 1.30
C PRO A 25 5.11 -4.01 0.68
N VAL A 26 3.80 -3.93 0.96
CA VAL A 26 3.01 -2.72 0.70
C VAL A 26 3.64 -1.61 1.55
N GLN A 27 4.73 -1.06 1.04
CA GLN A 27 5.28 0.19 1.48
C GLN A 27 4.17 1.17 1.16
N ALA A 28 3.74 1.92 2.17
CA ALA A 28 2.78 2.99 1.97
C ALA A 28 3.47 4.11 1.19
N GLN A 29 3.64 3.88 -0.11
CA GLN A 29 4.32 4.76 -1.06
C GLN A 29 3.66 6.14 -1.05
N PHE A 30 2.34 6.20 -0.86
CA PHE A 30 1.61 7.44 -0.63
C PHE A 30 2.26 8.34 0.43
N PHE A 31 2.49 7.84 1.65
CA PHE A 31 3.04 8.67 2.73
C PHE A 31 4.49 9.09 2.41
N GLN A 32 5.29 8.23 1.77
CA GLN A 32 6.66 8.57 1.38
C GLN A 32 6.71 9.62 0.26
N ASN A 33 5.86 9.48 -0.74
CA ASN A 33 5.76 10.40 -1.88
C ASN A 33 5.26 11.77 -1.41
N ALA A 34 4.25 11.78 -0.54
CA ALA A 34 3.73 13.00 0.05
C ALA A 34 4.76 13.69 0.97
N GLU A 35 5.54 12.95 1.76
CA GLU A 35 6.63 13.50 2.56
C GLU A 35 7.70 14.16 1.69
N THR A 36 8.16 13.44 0.66
CA THR A 36 9.16 13.92 -0.30
C THR A 36 8.70 15.22 -0.97
N TRP A 37 7.44 15.26 -1.40
CA TRP A 37 6.87 16.46 -2.00
C TRP A 37 6.80 17.62 -1.01
N MET A 38 6.31 17.39 0.21
CA MET A 38 6.20 18.43 1.24
C MET A 38 7.58 19.00 1.62
N SER A 39 8.60 18.16 1.79
CA SER A 39 9.97 18.62 2.03
C SER A 39 10.49 19.51 0.88
N GLY A 40 10.10 19.22 -0.36
CA GLY A 40 10.43 20.08 -1.51
C GLY A 40 9.69 21.42 -1.54
N GLN A 41 8.50 21.51 -0.95
CA GLN A 41 7.71 22.76 -0.92
C GLN A 41 8.03 23.66 0.28
N PHE A 42 8.38 23.08 1.43
CA PHE A 42 8.54 23.79 2.69
C PHE A 42 9.99 23.69 3.20
N THR A 43 10.87 24.52 2.64
CA THR A 43 12.28 24.56 3.03
C THR A 43 12.44 25.01 4.49
N GLY A 44 13.28 24.30 5.26
CA GLY A 44 13.53 24.60 6.68
C GLY A 44 12.51 24.01 7.67
N ALA A 45 11.56 23.21 7.20
CA ALA A 45 10.57 22.52 8.05
C ALA A 45 10.78 21.00 8.11
N ASP A 46 11.94 20.48 7.68
CA ASP A 46 12.19 19.05 7.49
C ASP A 46 11.90 18.21 8.74
N GLU A 47 12.36 18.64 9.92
CA GLU A 47 12.14 17.90 11.17
C GLU A 47 10.65 17.76 11.51
N ALA A 48 9.88 18.83 11.32
CA ALA A 48 8.43 18.83 11.56
C ALA A 48 7.69 17.96 10.54
N ILE A 49 8.12 17.98 9.27
CA ILE A 49 7.55 17.17 8.19
C ILE A 49 7.79 15.68 8.46
N VAL A 50 9.05 15.29 8.69
CA VAL A 50 9.44 13.90 8.98
C VAL A 50 8.69 13.37 10.21
N LEU A 51 8.62 14.16 11.29
CA LEU A 51 7.88 13.78 12.49
C LEU A 51 6.40 13.55 12.19
N SER A 52 5.76 14.48 11.48
CA SER A 52 4.34 14.41 11.15
C SER A 52 4.02 13.15 10.33
N PHE A 53 4.81 12.85 9.30
CA PHE A 53 4.61 11.67 8.48
C PHE A 53 4.88 10.36 9.23
N ASN A 54 5.87 10.33 10.13
CA ASN A 54 6.11 9.16 10.97
C ASN A 54 4.98 8.92 11.97
N VAL A 55 4.38 9.98 12.54
CA VAL A 55 3.17 9.85 13.36
C VAL A 55 2.00 9.31 12.55
N LEU A 56 1.76 9.84 11.35
CA LEU A 56 0.70 9.35 10.47
C LEU A 56 0.88 7.86 10.10
N ARG A 57 2.11 7.44 9.75
CA ARG A 57 2.43 6.03 9.49
C ARG A 57 2.21 5.17 10.72
N GLY A 58 2.64 5.62 11.89
CA GLY A 58 2.42 4.93 13.16
C GLY A 58 0.95 4.72 13.46
N LEU A 59 0.12 5.77 13.28
CA LEU A 59 -1.34 5.68 13.44
C LEU A 59 -1.97 4.73 12.42
N PHE A 60 -1.49 4.74 11.18
CA PHE A 60 -1.98 3.83 10.14
C PHE A 60 -1.68 2.37 10.46
N ILE A 61 -0.45 2.07 10.92
CA ILE A 61 -0.05 0.74 11.36
C ILE A 61 -0.89 0.29 12.56
N LEU A 62 -1.11 1.17 13.55
CA LEU A 62 -1.96 0.87 14.70
C LEU A 62 -3.39 0.54 14.26
N TYR A 63 -3.97 1.33 13.36
CA TYR A 63 -5.30 1.08 12.81
C TYR A 63 -5.37 -0.28 12.11
N LEU A 64 -4.42 -0.58 11.21
CA LEU A 64 -4.37 -1.87 10.52
C LEU A 64 -4.21 -3.04 11.48
N GLY A 65 -3.35 -2.90 12.50
CA GLY A 65 -3.14 -3.93 13.53
C GLY A 65 -4.42 -4.22 14.32
N ILE A 66 -5.10 -3.18 14.81
CA ILE A 66 -6.37 -3.32 15.55
C ILE A 66 -7.44 -3.94 14.65
N SER A 67 -7.54 -3.48 13.41
CA SER A 67 -8.52 -3.99 12.45
C SER A 67 -8.29 -5.46 12.12
N LEU A 68 -7.04 -5.86 11.92
CA LEU A 68 -6.68 -7.24 11.61
C LEU A 68 -7.05 -8.17 12.78
N VAL A 69 -6.75 -7.76 14.01
CA VAL A 69 -7.12 -8.51 15.21
C VAL A 69 -8.64 -8.75 15.26
N LYS A 70 -9.45 -7.73 14.98
CA LYS A 70 -10.93 -7.86 14.95
C LYS A 70 -11.40 -8.83 13.87
N VAL A 71 -10.85 -8.75 12.66
CA VAL A 71 -11.20 -9.66 11.56
C VAL A 71 -10.82 -11.10 11.89
N ILE A 72 -9.64 -11.34 12.46
CA ILE A 72 -9.19 -12.68 12.86
C ILE A 72 -10.08 -13.24 13.98
N GLN A 73 -10.41 -12.43 15.00
CA GLN A 73 -11.29 -12.87 16.08
C GLN A 73 -12.66 -13.27 15.55
N ALA A 74 -13.27 -12.44 14.70
CA ALA A 74 -14.54 -12.76 14.06
C ALA A 74 -14.46 -14.05 13.23
N ALA A 75 -13.39 -14.23 12.45
CA ALA A 75 -13.18 -15.43 11.65
C ALA A 75 -13.03 -16.69 12.52
N ARG A 76 -12.42 -16.57 13.70
CA ARG A 76 -12.27 -17.68 14.65
C ARG A 76 -13.56 -18.04 15.38
N ASN A 77 -14.48 -17.11 15.49
CA ASN A 77 -15.76 -17.29 16.18
C ASN A 77 -16.91 -17.62 15.21
N ASP A 78 -16.60 -17.91 13.93
CA ASP A 78 -17.58 -18.12 12.86
C ASP A 78 -18.55 -16.92 12.66
N GLU A 79 -18.11 -15.72 13.05
CA GLU A 79 -18.81 -14.47 12.80
C GLU A 79 -18.57 -13.99 11.34
N ASP A 80 -19.36 -13.01 10.90
CA ASP A 80 -19.23 -12.41 9.56
C ASP A 80 -18.00 -11.50 9.44
N TRP A 81 -16.84 -12.13 9.40
CA TRP A 81 -15.54 -11.48 9.27
C TRP A 81 -15.36 -10.73 7.96
N GLN A 82 -16.10 -11.11 6.90
CA GLN A 82 -16.02 -10.46 5.59
C GLN A 82 -16.56 -9.04 5.66
N ASN A 83 -17.71 -8.87 6.32
CA ASN A 83 -18.28 -7.54 6.53
C ASN A 83 -17.40 -6.68 7.44
N LEU A 84 -16.74 -7.27 8.45
CA LEU A 84 -15.76 -6.56 9.28
C LEU A 84 -14.48 -6.18 8.52
N ALA A 85 -14.04 -7.00 7.58
CA ALA A 85 -12.88 -6.73 6.73
C ALA A 85 -13.15 -5.66 5.66
N ARG A 86 -14.41 -5.34 5.37
CA ARG A 86 -14.76 -4.35 4.35
C ARG A 86 -14.18 -2.96 4.65
N THR A 87 -14.35 -2.48 5.88
CA THR A 87 -13.90 -1.14 6.30
C THR A 87 -12.39 -0.94 6.15
N PRO A 88 -11.50 -1.80 6.68
CA PRO A 88 -10.05 -1.64 6.47
C PRO A 88 -9.63 -1.79 5.01
N MET A 89 -10.29 -2.67 4.24
CA MET A 89 -9.98 -2.81 2.82
C MET A 89 -10.29 -1.55 2.02
N ILE A 90 -11.40 -0.87 2.31
CA ILE A 90 -11.72 0.42 1.66
C ILE A 90 -10.61 1.44 1.92
N ILE A 91 -10.10 1.51 3.15
CA ILE A 91 -9.02 2.44 3.50
C ILE A 91 -7.73 2.11 2.75
N LEU A 92 -7.36 0.83 2.67
CA LEU A 92 -6.19 0.40 1.88
C LEU A 92 -6.34 0.82 0.42
N ILE A 93 -7.50 0.57 -0.18
CA ILE A 93 -7.80 0.99 -1.56
C ILE A 93 -7.71 2.51 -1.69
N ALA A 94 -8.27 3.26 -0.75
CA ALA A 94 -8.24 4.72 -0.77
C ALA A 94 -6.80 5.27 -0.70
N VAL A 95 -5.92 4.67 0.11
CA VAL A 95 -4.50 5.05 0.17
C VAL A 95 -3.78 4.72 -1.14
N THR A 96 -4.04 3.55 -1.73
CA THR A 96 -3.45 3.16 -3.02
C THR A 96 -3.94 4.06 -4.17
N VAL A 97 -5.23 4.38 -4.21
CA VAL A 97 -5.79 5.34 -5.18
C VAL A 97 -5.20 6.73 -4.91
N GLY A 98 -5.04 7.10 -3.64
CA GLY A 98 -4.35 8.31 -3.22
C GLY A 98 -2.94 8.39 -3.78
N ASP A 99 -2.19 7.30 -3.81
CA ASP A 99 -0.85 7.24 -4.41
C ASP A 99 -0.89 7.52 -5.93
N ILE A 100 -1.80 6.89 -6.66
CA ILE A 100 -1.98 7.15 -8.10
C ILE A 100 -2.35 8.61 -8.35
N LEU A 101 -3.34 9.14 -7.60
CA LEU A 101 -3.78 10.52 -7.73
C LEU A 101 -2.67 11.51 -7.36
N THR A 102 -1.90 11.21 -6.32
CA THR A 102 -0.77 12.03 -5.87
C THR A 102 0.30 12.07 -6.95
N ASN A 103 0.65 10.93 -7.55
CA ASN A 103 1.58 10.88 -8.68
C ASN A 103 1.06 11.65 -9.91
N LEU A 104 -0.26 11.67 -10.15
CA LEU A 104 -0.88 12.45 -11.22
C LEU A 104 -0.93 13.96 -10.95
N ILE A 105 -1.22 14.36 -9.70
CA ILE A 105 -1.36 15.76 -9.28
C ILE A 105 0.00 16.43 -9.09
N ILE A 106 0.95 15.72 -8.46
CA ILE A 106 2.32 16.19 -8.31
C ILE A 106 3.04 16.22 -9.67
N GLY A 107 2.61 15.34 -10.60
CA GLY A 107 3.05 15.32 -11.98
C GLY A 107 4.50 14.87 -12.13
N GLY A 108 4.86 14.48 -13.36
CA GLY A 108 6.25 14.26 -13.78
C GLY A 108 7.09 15.53 -13.76
N GLY A 109 7.26 16.14 -12.58
CA GLY A 109 8.16 17.27 -12.30
C GLY A 109 9.62 16.85 -12.08
N GLY A 110 9.97 15.60 -12.38
CA GLY A 110 11.34 15.11 -12.50
C GLY A 110 11.86 15.18 -13.94
N GLY A 111 11.48 16.23 -14.67
CA GLY A 111 12.08 16.60 -15.95
C GLY A 111 13.07 17.74 -15.73
N GLY A 112 14.27 17.38 -15.29
CA GLY A 112 15.43 18.26 -15.07
C GLY A 112 16.67 17.42 -14.81
#